data_AF-A0A2E5JIY2-F1
#
_entry.id   AF-A0A2E5JIY2-F1
#
_cell.length_a   1.000
_cell.length_b   1.000
_cell.length_c   1.000
_cell.angle_alpha   90.00
_cell.angle_beta   90.00
_cell.angle_gamma   90.00
#
_symmetry.space_group_name_H-M   'P 1'
#
loop_
_entity.id
_entity.type
_entity.pdbx_description
1 polymer ?
#
loop_
_entity_poly.entity_id
_entity_poly.type
_entity_poly.pdbx_seq_one_letter_code
_entity_poly.pdbx_strand_id
1 'polypeptide(L)'
;MKALVFFSLVFSSLSSFACQQEAQFISVVSNTQFANEKCLISISHFSQYNISAVCPLWESDVLEKGIIAKFEKSHCLDLAGRELSGYLVRPSGSETIYFD
;
A
#
# COMPACT_ATOMS: atom_id res chain seq x y z
N MET A 1 10.47 -23.29 -43.69
CA MET A 1 10.60 -23.33 -42.22
C MET A 1 10.54 -21.90 -41.66
N LYS A 2 9.35 -21.30 -41.55
CA LYS A 2 9.16 -19.95 -40.98
C LYS A 2 7.72 -19.81 -40.50
N ALA A 3 7.42 -20.25 -39.28
CA ALA A 3 6.17 -19.91 -38.58
C ALA A 3 6.20 -20.46 -37.14
N LEU A 4 7.14 -20.01 -36.31
CA LEU A 4 7.22 -20.45 -34.92
C LEU A 4 7.81 -19.33 -34.05
N VAL A 5 7.24 -18.13 -34.11
CA VAL A 5 7.64 -17.01 -33.22
C VAL A 5 6.44 -16.24 -32.65
N PHE A 6 5.20 -16.58 -32.98
CA PHE A 6 4.02 -15.78 -32.60
C PHE A 6 3.23 -16.28 -31.38
N PHE A 7 3.73 -17.26 -30.62
CA PHE A 7 2.98 -17.86 -29.51
C PHE A 7 3.41 -17.43 -28.10
N SER A 8 4.47 -16.62 -27.97
CA SER A 8 5.03 -16.27 -26.64
C SER A 8 4.57 -14.93 -26.05
N LEU A 9 3.75 -14.14 -26.76
CA LEU A 9 3.35 -12.79 -26.30
C LEU A 9 1.95 -12.71 -25.67
N VAL A 10 1.19 -13.81 -25.64
CA VAL A 10 -0.22 -13.79 -25.17
C VAL A 10 -0.36 -14.18 -23.69
N PHE A 11 0.67 -14.76 -23.06
CA PHE A 11 0.60 -15.16 -21.65
C PHE A 11 0.92 -14.04 -20.65
N SER A 12 1.47 -12.91 -21.09
CA SER A 12 1.84 -11.78 -20.21
C SER A 12 0.70 -10.79 -19.94
N SER A 13 -0.46 -10.90 -20.59
CA SER A 13 -1.58 -9.94 -20.43
C SER A 13 -2.66 -10.37 -19.44
N LEU A 14 -2.66 -11.63 -18.95
CA LEU A 14 -3.73 -12.15 -18.10
C LEU A 14 -3.51 -11.94 -16.60
N SER A 15 -2.32 -11.47 -16.18
CA SER A 15 -2.01 -11.22 -14.76
C SER A 15 -2.27 -9.78 -14.31
N SER A 16 -2.53 -8.84 -15.25
CA SER A 16 -2.64 -7.41 -14.93
C SER A 16 -3.93 -7.01 -14.20
N PHE A 17 -4.94 -7.88 -14.15
CA PHE A 17 -6.26 -7.54 -13.59
C PHE A 17 -6.45 -7.95 -12.12
N ALA A 18 -5.51 -8.69 -11.53
CA ALA A 18 -5.58 -9.14 -10.13
C ALA A 18 -4.41 -8.61 -9.26
N CYS A 19 -3.75 -7.54 -9.72
CA CYS A 19 -2.56 -7.00 -9.09
C CYS A 19 -2.94 -6.20 -7.82
N GLN A 20 -2.54 -6.71 -6.66
CA GLN A 20 -2.64 -6.01 -5.38
C GLN A 20 -1.40 -5.13 -5.22
N GLN A 21 -1.58 -3.81 -5.18
CA GLN A 21 -0.45 -2.89 -5.07
C GLN A 21 0.14 -2.94 -3.68
N GLU A 22 1.46 -2.95 -3.57
CA GLU A 22 2.13 -3.12 -2.29
C GLU A 22 3.46 -2.32 -2.20
N ALA A 23 3.83 -2.00 -0.98
CA ALA A 23 5.13 -1.43 -0.64
C ALA A 23 5.49 -1.73 0.83
N GLN A 24 6.79 -1.79 1.14
CA GLN A 24 7.28 -1.76 2.51
C GLN A 24 7.66 -0.32 2.89
N PHE A 25 7.46 0.05 4.13
CA PHE A 25 7.77 1.41 4.59
C PHE A 25 8.29 1.44 6.03
N ILE A 26 8.98 2.55 6.33
CA ILE A 26 9.31 2.99 7.69
C ILE A 26 9.03 4.49 7.74
N SER A 27 8.29 4.95 8.74
CA SER A 27 7.93 6.37 8.89
C SER A 27 7.59 6.72 10.32
N VAL A 28 7.72 8.00 10.67
CA VAL A 28 7.05 8.57 11.85
C VAL A 28 5.62 8.95 11.49
N VAL A 29 4.66 8.55 12.32
CA VAL A 29 3.24 8.88 12.14
C VAL A 29 3.01 10.36 12.45
N SER A 30 2.43 11.11 11.51
CA SER A 30 2.18 12.53 11.68
C SER A 30 0.88 12.82 12.43
N ASN A 31 -0.18 12.07 12.13
CA ASN A 31 -1.48 12.21 12.76
C ASN A 31 -2.26 10.90 12.67
N THR A 32 -3.26 10.74 13.55
CA THR A 32 -4.12 9.57 13.62
C THR A 32 -5.56 10.01 13.84
N GLN A 33 -6.51 9.37 13.15
CA GLN A 33 -7.94 9.61 13.34
C GLN A 33 -8.65 8.26 13.48
N PHE A 34 -9.45 8.12 14.53
CA PHE A 34 -10.25 6.90 14.73
C PHE A 34 -11.71 7.15 14.37
N ALA A 35 -12.21 6.45 13.36
CA ALA A 35 -13.59 6.54 12.90
C ALA A 35 -14.07 5.18 12.36
N ASN A 36 -15.35 4.84 12.59
CA ASN A 36 -15.96 3.61 12.09
C ASN A 36 -15.14 2.35 12.39
N GLU A 37 -14.63 2.22 13.62
CA GLU A 37 -13.81 1.08 14.08
C GLU A 37 -12.49 0.90 13.30
N LYS A 38 -12.02 1.95 12.63
CA LYS A 38 -10.78 1.95 11.86
C LYS A 38 -9.90 3.12 12.29
N CYS A 39 -8.60 2.90 12.23
CA CYS A 39 -7.59 3.92 12.43
C CYS A 39 -7.10 4.42 11.07
N LEU A 40 -7.32 5.71 10.78
CA LEU A 40 -6.66 6.40 9.68
C LEU A 40 -5.36 7.00 10.20
N ILE A 41 -4.25 6.59 9.59
CA ILE A 41 -2.89 6.99 9.92
C ILE A 41 -2.41 7.90 8.79
N SER A 42 -2.01 9.11 9.14
CA SER A 42 -1.37 10.04 8.22
C SER A 42 0.13 10.00 8.41
N ILE A 43 0.86 10.09 7.30
CA ILE A 43 2.31 10.18 7.24
C ILE A 43 2.66 11.44 6.45
N SER A 44 3.69 12.18 6.87
CA SER A 44 4.16 13.37 6.15
C SER A 44 5.39 13.11 5.27
N HIS A 45 6.23 12.14 5.65
CA HIS A 45 7.44 11.76 4.93
C HIS A 45 7.81 10.34 5.33
N PHE A 46 8.38 9.57 4.41
CA PHE A 46 8.91 8.24 4.72
C PHE A 46 10.41 8.31 5.01
N SER A 47 10.84 7.61 6.05
CA SER A 47 12.26 7.35 6.29
C SER A 47 12.80 6.32 5.30
N GLN A 48 11.98 5.32 4.97
CA GLN A 48 12.25 4.32 3.93
C GLN A 48 10.95 3.94 3.23
N TYR A 49 11.02 3.73 1.92
CA TYR A 49 9.88 3.29 1.11
C TYR A 49 10.36 2.37 -0.03
N ASN A 50 10.09 1.08 0.11
CA ASN A 50 10.50 0.05 -0.86
C ASN A 50 9.26 -0.43 -1.62
N ILE A 51 9.10 0.08 -2.84
CA ILE A 51 7.99 -0.24 -3.72
C ILE A 51 8.13 -1.64 -4.35
N SER A 52 7.03 -2.36 -4.54
CA SER A 52 7.04 -3.63 -5.27
C SER A 52 7.26 -3.42 -6.76
N ALA A 53 8.12 -4.25 -7.36
CA ALA A 53 8.40 -4.22 -8.80
C ALA A 53 7.27 -4.84 -9.64
N VAL A 54 6.41 -5.65 -9.03
CA VAL A 54 5.31 -6.34 -9.72
C VAL A 54 4.04 -5.48 -9.69
N CYS A 55 3.70 -5.00 -8.49
CA CYS A 55 2.48 -4.24 -8.23
C CYS A 55 2.81 -3.00 -7.40
N PRO A 56 3.30 -1.92 -8.04
CA PRO A 56 3.80 -0.76 -7.31
C PRO A 56 2.67 0.00 -6.61
N LEU A 57 2.81 0.20 -5.30
CA LEU A 57 2.07 1.21 -4.54
C LEU A 57 2.93 2.47 -4.41
N TRP A 58 2.56 3.55 -5.09
CA TRP A 58 3.36 4.78 -5.11
C TRP A 58 3.29 5.53 -3.78
N GLU A 59 4.43 6.09 -3.37
CA GLU A 59 4.57 6.88 -2.15
C GLU A 59 3.56 8.03 -2.07
N SER A 60 3.39 8.77 -3.17
CA SER A 60 2.46 9.89 -3.28
C SER A 60 1.02 9.49 -2.94
N ASP A 61 0.60 8.30 -3.36
CA ASP A 61 -0.74 7.80 -3.10
C ASP A 61 -0.96 7.56 -1.60
N VAL A 62 0.07 7.07 -0.90
CA VAL A 62 0.00 6.84 0.54
C VAL A 62 -0.03 8.15 1.30
N LEU A 63 0.77 9.15 0.90
CA LEU A 63 0.78 10.47 1.53
C LEU A 63 -0.54 11.21 1.34
N GLU A 64 -1.17 11.08 0.16
CA GLU A 64 -2.45 11.73 -0.15
C GLU A 64 -3.63 11.05 0.56
N LYS A 65 -3.71 9.71 0.52
CA LYS A 65 -4.89 8.97 0.99
C LYS A 65 -4.81 8.55 2.46
N GLY A 66 -3.59 8.47 3.00
CA GLY A 66 -3.34 7.89 4.31
C GLY A 66 -3.50 6.36 4.33
N ILE A 67 -3.25 5.78 5.50
CA ILE A 67 -3.22 4.33 5.73
C ILE A 67 -4.34 3.95 6.69
N ILE A 68 -5.10 2.90 6.36
CA ILE A 68 -6.13 2.34 7.22
C ILE A 68 -5.59 1.12 7.97
N ALA A 69 -5.67 1.14 9.29
CA ALA A 69 -5.30 0.03 10.16
C ALA A 69 -6.46 -0.39 11.07
N LYS A 70 -6.54 -1.69 11.39
CA LYS A 70 -7.51 -2.26 12.34
C LYS A 70 -6.93 -2.29 13.75
N PHE A 71 -6.57 -1.12 14.26
CA PHE A 71 -6.13 -0.97 15.65
C PHE A 71 -7.30 -0.60 16.55
N GLU A 72 -7.23 -1.00 17.82
CA GLU A 72 -8.13 -0.46 18.84
C GLU A 72 -7.96 1.06 18.97
N LYS A 73 -9.02 1.74 19.41
CA LYS A 73 -9.03 3.21 19.53
C LYS A 73 -7.87 3.74 20.37
N SER A 74 -7.56 3.10 21.49
CA SER A 74 -6.46 3.47 22.38
C SER A 74 -5.12 3.43 21.66
N HIS A 75 -4.84 2.32 20.97
CA HIS A 75 -3.62 2.15 20.21
C HIS A 75 -3.53 3.13 19.04
N CYS A 76 -4.64 3.35 18.32
CA CYS A 76 -4.69 4.33 17.23
C CYS A 76 -4.26 5.73 17.67
N LEU A 77 -4.78 6.23 18.79
CA LEU A 77 -4.49 7.57 19.27
C LEU A 77 -3.07 7.73 19.85
N ASP A 78 -2.45 6.63 20.27
CA ASP A 78 -1.09 6.61 20.84
C ASP A 78 0.01 6.51 19.76
N LEU A 79 -0.35 6.24 18.50
CA LEU A 79 0.61 6.09 17.40
C LEU A 79 1.18 7.43 16.90
N ALA A 80 0.49 8.55 17.09
CA ALA A 80 0.97 9.85 16.62
C ALA A 80 2.34 10.20 17.22
N GLY A 81 3.29 10.57 16.37
CA GLY A 81 4.68 10.85 16.75
C GLY A 81 5.56 9.60 16.95
N ARG A 82 5.03 8.39 16.76
CA ARG A 82 5.80 7.14 16.86
C ARG A 82 6.23 6.64 15.50
N GLU A 83 7.30 5.85 15.48
CA GLU A 83 7.70 5.11 14.29
C GLU A 83 6.73 3.95 14.03
N LEU A 84 6.37 3.78 12.77
CA LEU A 84 5.59 2.68 12.24
C LEU A 84 6.31 2.13 11.01
N SER A 85 6.42 0.81 10.94
CA SER A 85 7.01 0.10 9.81
C SER A 85 6.20 -1.14 9.50
N GLY A 86 6.11 -1.51 8.23
CA GLY A 86 5.41 -2.72 7.82
C GLY A 86 5.12 -2.75 6.34
N TYR A 87 4.08 -3.48 5.96
CA TYR A 87 3.61 -3.60 4.60
C TYR A 87 2.35 -2.77 4.41
N LEU A 88 2.28 -2.13 3.25
CA LEU A 88 1.09 -1.44 2.79
C LEU A 88 0.54 -2.19 1.60
N VAL A 89 -0.77 -2.37 1.57
CA VAL A 89 -1.45 -3.03 0.48
C VAL A 89 -2.71 -2.30 0.08
N ARG A 90 -2.89 -2.13 -1.23
CA ARG A 90 -4.10 -1.61 -1.84
C ARG A 90 -4.68 -2.69 -2.76
N PRO A 91 -5.81 -3.31 -2.35
CA PRO A 91 -6.50 -4.30 -3.17
C PRO A 91 -6.88 -3.74 -4.54
N SER A 92 -6.87 -4.61 -5.56
CA SER A 92 -7.29 -4.23 -6.92
C SER A 92 -8.70 -3.64 -6.91
N GLY A 93 -8.88 -2.48 -7.54
CA GLY A 93 -10.16 -1.76 -7.60
C GLY A 93 -10.56 -1.02 -6.31
N SER A 94 -9.67 -0.95 -5.30
CA SER A 94 -9.89 -0.15 -4.10
C SER A 94 -9.04 1.11 -4.09
N GLU A 95 -9.62 2.20 -3.59
CA GLU A 95 -8.88 3.44 -3.31
C GLU A 95 -8.21 3.40 -1.92
N THR A 96 -8.54 2.41 -1.09
CA THR A 96 -8.08 2.32 0.30
C THR A 96 -6.77 1.57 0.42
N ILE A 97 -5.84 2.14 1.17
CA ILE A 97 -4.54 1.54 1.50
C ILE A 97 -4.62 0.99 2.92
N TYR A 98 -4.27 -0.28 3.08
CA TYR A 98 -4.30 -0.97 4.37
C TYR A 98 -2.89 -1.20 4.89
N PHE A 99 -2.75 -1.11 6.22
CA PHE A 99 -1.61 -1.67 6.93
C PHE A 99 -1.83 -3.17 7.12
N ASP A 100 -0.91 -3.98 6.60
CA ASP A 100 -0.92 -5.45 6.68
C ASP A 100 0.15 -5.96 7.66
#